data_AF-A0A0N4Z6A2-F1
#
_entry.id   AF-A0A0N4Z6A2-F1
#
_cell.length_a   1.000
_cell.length_b   1.000
_cell.length_c   1.000
_cell.angle_alpha   90.00
_cell.angle_beta   90.00
_cell.angle_gamma   90.00
#
_symmetry.space_group_name_H-M   'P 1'
#
loop_
_entity.id
_entity.type
_entity.pdbx_description
1 polymer ?
#
loop_
_entity_poly.entity_id
_entity_poly.type
_entity_poly.pdbx_seq_one_letter_code
_entity_poly.pdbx_strand_id
1 'polypeptide(L)'
;MKLVSSFVFTFLLLLCYINCESQNELKWEFPVKYVLTSDLTENAEKAVNKTLLIVQKETCLNFTQILKPPMDANMAGLPSRMGIQFGLDRTGDDSCEEAVFGGDDYHPYTHIEVPYDYRTNASVIKSCIYRALGIDNTTRRELRKKCKSSKTKQSN
;
A
#
# COMPACT_ATOMS: atom_id res chain seq x y z
N MET A 1 -1.86 30.98 -31.78
CA MET A 1 -2.52 30.41 -30.59
C MET A 1 -2.30 28.91 -30.58
N LYS A 2 -1.64 28.41 -29.52
CA LYS A 2 -1.68 27.05 -28.94
C LYS A 2 -1.32 25.84 -29.84
N LEU A 3 -0.01 25.58 -29.94
CA LEU A 3 0.59 24.25 -30.16
C LEU A 3 0.96 23.67 -28.79
N VAL A 4 -0.01 23.22 -28.00
CA VAL A 4 0.24 22.54 -26.72
C VAL A 4 -0.86 21.49 -26.51
N SER A 5 -0.90 20.44 -27.32
CA SER A 5 -1.91 19.39 -27.11
C SER A 5 -1.54 17.98 -27.59
N SER A 6 -0.26 17.72 -27.91
CA SER A 6 0.19 16.34 -28.24
C SER A 6 1.17 15.74 -27.23
N PHE A 7 1.74 16.54 -26.33
CA PHE A 7 2.75 16.05 -25.37
C PHE A 7 2.14 15.45 -24.08
N VAL A 8 0.89 15.81 -23.74
CA VAL A 8 0.25 15.38 -22.48
C VAL A 8 -0.31 13.96 -22.58
N PHE A 9 -0.75 13.54 -23.77
CA PHE A 9 -1.41 12.24 -23.94
C PHE A 9 -0.42 11.06 -23.99
N THR A 10 0.76 11.25 -24.57
CA THR A 10 1.82 10.23 -24.59
C THR A 10 2.48 10.05 -23.22
N PHE A 11 2.54 11.11 -22.40
CA PHE A 11 3.11 11.03 -21.04
C PHE A 11 2.23 10.23 -20.07
N LEU A 12 0.90 10.33 -20.18
CA LEU A 12 -0.03 9.53 -19.37
C LEU A 12 0.03 8.04 -19.72
N LEU A 13 0.16 7.71 -21.01
CA LEU A 13 0.25 6.33 -21.46
C LEU A 13 1.58 5.66 -21.04
N LEU A 14 2.69 6.41 -21.02
CA LEU A 14 3.99 5.87 -20.60
C LEU A 14 4.06 5.62 -19.08
N LEU A 15 3.43 6.48 -18.28
CA LEU A 15 3.25 6.29 -16.84
C LEU A 15 2.43 5.03 -16.53
N CYS A 16 1.43 4.74 -17.35
CA CYS A 16 0.61 3.54 -17.22
C CYS A 16 1.44 2.29 -17.58
N TYR A 17 2.19 2.30 -18.68
CA TYR A 17 2.93 1.14 -19.17
C TYR A 17 4.02 0.64 -18.20
N ILE A 18 4.82 1.54 -17.63
CA ILE A 18 5.93 1.16 -16.71
C ILE A 18 5.40 0.74 -15.33
N ASN A 19 4.29 1.33 -14.87
CA ASN A 19 3.65 0.92 -13.62
C ASN A 19 2.93 -0.42 -13.76
N CYS A 20 2.37 -0.74 -14.92
CA CYS A 20 1.53 -1.93 -15.12
C CYS A 20 2.34 -3.25 -15.10
N GLU A 21 3.51 -3.30 -15.74
CA GLU A 21 4.27 -4.57 -15.86
C GLU A 21 4.81 -5.11 -14.51
N SER A 22 5.25 -4.27 -13.56
CA SER A 22 5.62 -4.76 -12.21
C SER A 22 4.43 -4.92 -11.27
N GLN A 23 3.32 -4.23 -11.53
CA GLN A 23 2.10 -4.38 -10.74
C GLN A 23 1.35 -5.65 -11.10
N ASN A 24 1.49 -6.16 -12.33
CA ASN A 24 0.90 -7.43 -12.77
C ASN A 24 1.36 -8.66 -11.96
N GLU A 25 2.51 -8.59 -11.28
CA GLU A 25 2.98 -9.66 -10.38
C GLU A 25 2.31 -9.60 -9.00
N LEU A 26 1.82 -8.42 -8.61
CA LEU A 26 1.12 -8.23 -7.35
C LEU A 26 -0.37 -8.55 -7.60
N LYS A 27 -0.93 -9.50 -6.86
CA LYS A 27 -2.34 -9.92 -6.97
C LYS A 27 -3.34 -8.88 -6.41
N TRP A 28 -2.95 -7.60 -6.41
CA TRP A 28 -3.66 -6.49 -5.78
C TRP A 28 -4.22 -5.54 -6.84
N GLU A 29 -5.42 -4.99 -6.58
CA GLU A 29 -5.92 -3.85 -7.34
C GLU A 29 -5.17 -2.57 -6.93
N PHE A 30 -4.80 -1.75 -7.93
CA PHE A 30 -4.15 -0.45 -7.70
C PHE A 30 -5.10 0.70 -8.05
N PRO A 31 -5.11 1.80 -7.26
CA PRO A 31 -4.34 2.01 -6.03
C PRO A 31 -4.79 1.07 -4.90
N VAL A 32 -3.84 0.66 -4.06
CA VAL A 32 -4.13 -0.25 -2.94
C VAL A 32 -5.03 0.49 -1.95
N LYS A 33 -6.22 -0.04 -1.71
CA LYS A 33 -7.15 0.52 -0.74
C LYS A 33 -6.68 0.20 0.67
N TYR A 34 -6.82 1.14 1.60
CA TYR A 34 -6.57 0.88 3.01
C TYR A 34 -7.63 1.46 3.92
N VAL A 35 -7.81 0.82 5.07
CA VAL A 35 -8.74 1.21 6.14
C VAL A 35 -7.93 1.45 7.40
N LEU A 36 -8.23 2.55 8.10
CA LEU A 36 -7.80 2.78 9.47
C LEU A 36 -8.98 2.44 10.38
N THR A 37 -8.79 1.55 11.34
CA THR A 37 -9.85 1.19 12.29
C THR A 37 -9.93 2.21 13.42
N SER A 38 -11.10 2.30 14.06
CA SER A 38 -11.38 3.31 15.10
C SER A 38 -10.64 3.11 16.42
N ASP A 39 -9.97 1.98 16.59
CA ASP A 39 -9.13 1.65 17.74
C ASP A 39 -7.69 2.17 17.61
N LEU A 40 -7.27 2.65 16.43
CA LEU A 40 -5.99 3.31 16.29
C LEU A 40 -5.98 4.63 17.07
N THR A 41 -4.87 4.91 17.77
CA THR A 41 -4.63 6.23 18.35
C THR A 41 -4.24 7.23 17.26
N GLU A 42 -4.45 8.53 17.49
CA GLU A 42 -4.05 9.58 16.54
C GLU A 42 -2.56 9.49 16.15
N ASN A 43 -1.70 9.09 17.09
CA ASN A 43 -0.28 8.90 16.84
C ASN A 43 -0.01 7.68 15.94
N ALA A 44 -0.71 6.58 16.16
CA ALA A 44 -0.62 5.38 15.32
C ALA A 44 -1.09 5.67 13.89
N GLU A 45 -2.20 6.39 13.72
CA GLU A 45 -2.69 6.83 12.41
C GLU A 45 -1.67 7.71 11.68
N LYS A 46 -1.07 8.68 12.38
CA LYS A 46 0.01 9.53 11.83
C LYS A 46 1.21 8.69 11.39
N ALA A 47 1.60 7.68 12.16
CA ALA A 47 2.70 6.78 11.83
C ALA A 47 2.39 5.93 10.58
N VAL A 48 1.18 5.38 10.48
CA VAL A 48 0.71 4.63 9.30
C VAL A 48 0.73 5.52 8.06
N ASN A 49 0.09 6.69 8.11
CA ASN A 49 0.03 7.62 6.99
C ASN A 49 1.43 8.07 6.55
N LYS A 50 2.32 8.40 7.49
CA LYS A 50 3.72 8.73 7.19
C LYS A 50 4.44 7.56 6.52
N THR A 51 4.18 6.33 6.96
CA THR A 51 4.82 5.13 6.42
C THR A 51 4.34 4.80 5.02
N LEU A 52 3.03 4.92 4.75
CA LEU A 52 2.45 4.77 3.41
C LEU A 52 3.08 5.77 2.43
N LEU A 53 3.26 7.03 2.84
CA LEU A 53 3.96 8.03 2.02
C LEU A 53 5.41 7.65 1.73
N ILE A 54 6.12 7.03 2.68
CA ILE A 54 7.48 6.52 2.46
C ILE A 54 7.46 5.40 1.42
N VAL A 55 6.56 4.42 1.56
CA VAL A 55 6.41 3.31 0.61
C VAL A 55 6.08 3.84 -0.79
N GLN A 56 5.12 4.75 -0.91
CA GLN A 56 4.76 5.38 -2.17
C GLN A 56 5.93 6.12 -2.81
N LYS A 57 6.71 6.89 -2.03
CA LYS A 57 7.91 7.56 -2.55
C LYS A 57 9.00 6.58 -2.99
N GLU A 58 9.18 5.47 -2.29
CA GLU A 58 10.18 4.45 -2.60
C GLU A 58 9.80 3.61 -3.83
N THR A 59 8.53 3.22 -3.96
CA THR A 59 8.08 2.18 -4.90
C THR A 59 7.13 2.67 -5.98
N CYS A 60 6.64 3.90 -5.89
CA CYS A 60 5.60 4.47 -6.75
C CYS A 60 4.26 3.72 -6.69
N LEU A 61 4.07 2.82 -5.72
CA LEU A 61 2.77 2.25 -5.41
C LEU A 61 1.87 3.31 -4.77
N ASN A 62 0.64 3.42 -5.28
CA ASN A 62 -0.33 4.37 -4.75
C ASN A 62 -1.27 3.69 -3.75
N PHE A 63 -1.67 4.46 -2.75
CA PHE A 63 -2.60 4.03 -1.71
C PHE A 63 -3.79 4.97 -1.66
N THR A 64 -4.96 4.45 -1.32
CA THR A 64 -6.18 5.27 -1.17
C THR A 64 -6.93 4.83 0.07
N GLN A 65 -7.17 5.78 0.97
CA GLN A 65 -7.96 5.51 2.16
C GLN A 65 -9.43 5.30 1.75
N ILE A 66 -10.05 4.26 2.29
CA ILE A 66 -11.48 4.03 2.21
C ILE A 66 -12.06 3.92 3.62
N LEU A 67 -13.36 4.20 3.73
CA LEU A 67 -14.08 3.94 4.97
C LEU A 67 -14.21 2.43 5.17
N LYS A 68 -14.12 1.98 6.43
CA LYS A 68 -14.43 0.61 6.78
C LYS A 68 -15.86 0.30 6.32
N PRO A 69 -16.10 -0.80 5.57
CA PRO A 69 -17.47 -1.23 5.30
C PRO A 69 -18.22 -1.40 6.64
N PRO A 70 -19.50 -1.03 6.71
CA PRO A 70 -20.26 -1.15 7.93
C PRO A 70 -20.32 -2.63 8.36
N MET A 71 -20.38 -2.91 9.66
CA MET A 71 -20.25 -4.28 10.21
C MET A 71 -21.40 -5.22 9.82
N ASP A 72 -22.51 -4.66 9.35
CA ASP A 72 -23.66 -5.37 8.79
C ASP A 72 -23.47 -5.74 7.30
N ALA A 73 -22.46 -5.18 6.63
CA ALA A 73 -22.06 -5.64 5.32
C ALA A 73 -21.53 -7.07 5.47
N ASN A 74 -22.25 -8.02 4.89
CA ASN A 74 -21.82 -9.41 4.86
C ASN A 74 -20.44 -9.50 4.18
N MET A 75 -19.40 -9.71 4.98
CA MET A 75 -18.03 -9.86 4.48
C MET A 75 -17.86 -11.19 3.74
N ALA A 76 -18.80 -12.13 3.91
CA ALA A 76 -18.84 -13.38 3.16
C ALA A 76 -19.24 -13.11 1.70
N GLY A 77 -18.34 -13.48 0.76
CA GLY A 77 -18.54 -13.30 -0.67
C GLY A 77 -17.85 -12.05 -1.25
N LEU A 78 -17.21 -11.22 -0.42
CA LEU A 78 -16.31 -10.19 -0.92
C LEU A 78 -15.01 -10.83 -1.45
N PRO A 79 -14.42 -10.30 -2.54
CA PRO A 79 -13.18 -10.82 -3.08
C PRO A 79 -12.03 -10.67 -2.07
N SER A 80 -11.09 -11.61 -2.07
CA SER A 80 -9.82 -11.48 -1.35
C SER A 80 -9.08 -10.22 -1.82
N ARG A 81 -8.23 -9.63 -0.95
CA ARG A 81 -7.31 -8.52 -1.32
C ARG A 81 -8.00 -7.24 -1.81
N MET A 82 -9.19 -6.93 -1.29
CA MET A 82 -9.82 -5.62 -1.48
C MET A 82 -9.03 -4.47 -0.86
N GLY A 83 -8.23 -4.73 0.18
CA GLY A 83 -7.39 -3.70 0.78
C GLY A 83 -6.57 -4.19 1.97
N ILE A 84 -5.90 -3.25 2.62
CA ILE A 84 -5.19 -3.45 3.88
C ILE A 84 -6.02 -2.81 5.00
N GLN A 85 -6.14 -3.47 6.14
CA GLN A 85 -6.77 -2.89 7.33
C GLN A 85 -5.71 -2.73 8.43
N PHE A 86 -5.52 -1.51 8.91
CA PHE A 86 -4.64 -1.21 10.02
C PHE A 86 -5.44 -1.17 11.31
N GLY A 87 -5.08 -2.02 12.27
CA GLY A 87 -5.66 -2.12 13.61
C GLY A 87 -4.62 -1.91 14.70
N LEU A 88 -5.07 -1.75 15.95
CA LEU A 88 -4.17 -1.59 17.09
C LEU A 88 -3.74 -2.96 17.63
N ASP A 89 -2.44 -3.22 17.69
CA ASP A 89 -1.91 -4.40 18.39
C ASP A 89 -2.13 -4.22 19.90
N ARG A 90 -2.83 -5.20 20.51
CA ARG A 90 -3.10 -5.24 21.96
C ARG A 90 -2.25 -6.27 22.69
N THR A 91 -1.52 -7.10 21.96
CA THR A 91 -0.68 -8.18 22.45
C THR A 91 0.73 -7.69 22.75
N GLY A 92 1.19 -6.64 22.06
CA GLY A 92 2.47 -5.99 22.29
C GLY A 92 3.65 -6.65 21.57
N ASP A 93 3.38 -7.50 20.59
CA ASP A 93 4.39 -8.11 19.74
C ASP A 93 4.71 -7.18 18.56
N ASP A 94 5.93 -6.63 18.54
CA ASP A 94 6.46 -5.80 17.44
C ASP A 94 6.75 -6.61 16.15
N SER A 95 5.95 -7.65 15.87
CA SER A 95 6.10 -8.57 14.76
C SER A 95 5.10 -8.26 13.63
N CYS A 96 5.46 -8.66 12.40
CA CYS A 96 4.54 -8.62 11.26
C CYS A 96 3.94 -9.99 10.97
N GLU A 97 3.86 -10.88 11.96
CA GLU A 97 3.49 -12.27 11.72
C GLU A 97 2.04 -12.42 11.26
N GLU A 98 1.13 -11.60 11.80
CA GLU A 98 -0.29 -11.59 11.41
C GLU A 98 -0.55 -11.08 9.99
N ALA A 99 0.35 -10.23 9.47
CA ALA A 99 0.24 -9.77 8.09
C ALA A 99 0.54 -10.93 7.13
N VAL A 100 -0.51 -11.53 6.56
CA VAL A 100 -0.38 -12.65 5.61
C VAL A 100 0.41 -12.20 4.38
N PHE A 101 1.46 -12.96 4.01
CA PHE A 101 2.29 -12.61 2.86
C PHE A 101 1.49 -12.69 1.55
N GLY A 102 1.43 -11.58 0.80
CA GLY A 102 0.66 -11.50 -0.44
C GLY A 102 -0.84 -11.35 -0.25
N GLY A 103 -1.29 -11.15 0.99
CA GLY A 103 -2.67 -10.89 1.35
C GLY A 103 -3.46 -12.13 1.73
N ASP A 104 -4.51 -11.91 2.51
CA ASP A 104 -5.40 -12.95 2.99
C ASP A 104 -6.37 -13.42 1.89
N ASP A 105 -6.41 -14.74 1.65
CA ASP A 105 -7.31 -15.38 0.68
C ASP A 105 -8.73 -15.60 1.22
N TYR A 106 -8.91 -15.53 2.54
CA TYR A 106 -10.17 -15.80 3.24
C TYR A 106 -10.88 -14.52 3.70
N HIS A 107 -10.15 -13.41 3.82
CA HIS A 107 -10.70 -12.11 4.21
C HIS A 107 -10.48 -11.06 3.13
N PRO A 108 -11.46 -10.14 2.92
CA PRO A 108 -11.31 -9.09 1.91
C PRO A 108 -10.21 -8.09 2.27
N TYR A 109 -9.88 -7.92 3.54
CA TYR A 109 -8.81 -7.04 4.00
C TYR A 109 -7.73 -7.84 4.69
N THR A 110 -6.47 -7.59 4.31
CA THR A 110 -5.32 -8.13 5.05
C THR A 110 -5.06 -7.27 6.27
N HIS A 111 -5.11 -7.87 7.46
CA HIS A 111 -4.90 -7.16 8.71
C HIS A 111 -3.41 -6.84 8.92
N ILE A 112 -3.13 -5.64 9.39
CA ILE A 112 -1.82 -5.21 9.88
C ILE A 112 -2.04 -4.58 11.24
N GLU A 113 -1.47 -5.20 12.26
CA GLU A 113 -1.48 -4.62 13.59
C GLU A 113 -0.40 -3.56 13.72
N VAL A 114 -0.75 -2.47 14.39
CA VAL A 114 0.12 -1.34 14.66
C VAL A 114 0.40 -1.33 16.17
N PRO A 115 1.67 -1.48 16.58
CA PRO A 115 2.05 -1.49 17.99
C PRO A 115 1.46 -0.31 18.77
N TYR A 116 0.87 -0.60 19.94
CA TYR A 116 0.31 0.40 20.84
C TYR A 116 1.37 1.40 21.35
N ASP A 117 2.61 0.96 21.50
CA ASP A 117 3.66 1.75 22.12
C ASP A 117 4.07 2.98 21.27
N TYR A 118 4.43 4.07 21.97
CA TYR A 118 4.76 5.40 21.42
C TYR A 118 5.99 5.41 20.50
N ARG A 119 6.69 4.29 20.37
CA ARG A 119 7.81 4.10 19.43
C ARG A 119 7.35 3.51 18.11
N THR A 120 6.11 3.78 17.71
CA THR A 120 5.46 3.26 16.52
C THR A 120 6.47 3.15 15.37
N ASN A 121 6.97 1.93 15.17
CA ASN A 121 8.21 1.77 14.44
C ASN A 121 7.87 1.77 12.96
N ALA A 122 8.09 2.91 12.31
CA ALA A 122 7.85 3.07 10.87
C ALA A 122 8.57 1.98 10.05
N SER A 123 9.65 1.38 10.56
CA SER A 123 10.29 0.24 9.92
C SER A 123 9.46 -1.05 10.00
N VAL A 124 8.83 -1.32 11.15
CA VAL A 124 7.95 -2.48 11.36
C VAL A 124 6.69 -2.32 10.50
N ILE A 125 5.96 -1.20 10.62
CA ILE A 125 4.76 -0.94 9.79
C ILE A 125 5.09 -1.10 8.30
N LYS A 126 6.23 -0.55 7.85
CA LYS A 126 6.69 -0.68 6.47
C LYS A 126 6.95 -2.13 6.07
N SER A 127 7.58 -2.91 6.94
CA SER A 127 7.81 -4.34 6.72
C SER A 127 6.50 -5.09 6.60
N CYS A 128 5.52 -4.79 7.46
CA CYS A 128 4.21 -5.43 7.42
C CYS A 128 3.45 -5.06 6.15
N ILE A 129 3.53 -3.81 5.68
CA ILE A 129 2.95 -3.39 4.39
C ILE A 129 3.56 -4.18 3.24
N TYR A 130 4.90 -4.30 3.18
CA TYR A 130 5.54 -5.08 2.12
C TYR A 130 5.13 -6.56 2.18
N ARG A 131 5.08 -7.14 3.38
CA ARG A 131 4.61 -8.51 3.58
C ARG A 131 3.17 -8.68 3.09
N ALA A 132 2.23 -7.86 3.55
CA ALA A 132 0.83 -7.88 3.12
C ALA A 132 0.68 -7.77 1.60
N LEU A 133 1.49 -6.92 0.96
CA LEU A 133 1.49 -6.77 -0.50
C LEU A 133 2.15 -7.94 -1.25
N GLY A 134 2.85 -8.86 -0.57
CA GLY A 134 3.60 -9.95 -1.19
C GLY A 134 4.92 -9.49 -1.81
N ILE A 135 5.47 -8.39 -1.30
CA ILE A 135 6.69 -7.77 -1.81
C ILE A 135 7.87 -8.29 -0.97
N ASP A 136 8.66 -9.18 -1.56
CA ASP A 136 9.92 -9.61 -0.98
C ASP A 136 11.06 -8.60 -1.23
N ASN A 137 12.28 -8.92 -0.76
CA ASN A 137 13.44 -8.06 -0.93
C ASN A 137 13.84 -7.85 -2.41
N THR A 138 13.64 -8.85 -3.26
CA THR A 138 13.97 -8.80 -4.69
C THR A 138 12.98 -7.90 -5.41
N THR A 139 11.68 -8.18 -5.27
CA THR A 139 10.58 -7.38 -5.84
C THR A 139 10.68 -5.92 -5.36
N ARG A 140 10.98 -5.70 -4.07
CA ARG A 140 11.19 -4.34 -3.53
C ARG A 140 12.32 -3.61 -4.26
N ARG A 141 13.46 -4.26 -4.50
CA ARG A 141 14.60 -3.63 -5.21
C ARG A 141 14.21 -3.25 -6.63
N GLU A 142 13.44 -4.09 -7.31
CA GLU A 142 12.98 -3.85 -8.67
C GLU A 142 11.98 -2.70 -8.75
N LEU A 143 10.97 -2.68 -7.87
CA LEU A 143 10.02 -1.57 -7.75
C LEU A 143 10.74 -0.24 -7.50
N ARG A 144 11.74 -0.23 -6.60
CA ARG A 144 12.54 0.99 -6.33
C ARG A 144 13.34 1.44 -7.54
N LYS A 145 13.93 0.51 -8.32
CA LYS A 145 14.66 0.84 -9.55
C LYS A 145 13.73 1.44 -10.60
N LYS A 146 12.58 0.78 -10.84
CA LYS A 146 11.56 1.24 -11.80
C LYS A 146 11.02 2.63 -11.43
N CYS A 147 10.67 2.83 -10.16
CA CYS A 147 10.18 4.11 -9.65
C CYS A 147 11.20 5.25 -9.74
N LYS A 148 12.50 4.97 -9.58
CA LYS A 148 13.55 5.98 -9.82
C LYS A 148 13.69 6.33 -11.30
N SER A 149 13.70 5.31 -12.17
CA SER A 149 13.84 5.52 -13.62
C SER A 149 12.68 6.34 -14.19
N SER A 150 11.45 6.09 -13.75
CA SER A 150 10.29 6.86 -14.18
C SER A 150 10.39 8.33 -13.77
N LYS A 151 10.84 8.64 -12.55
CA LYS A 151 11.04 10.01 -12.08
C LYS A 151 12.11 10.78 -12.87
N THR A 152 13.21 10.12 -13.24
CA THR A 152 14.26 10.77 -14.06
C THR A 152 13.77 11.10 -15.46
N LYS A 153 12.94 10.25 -16.07
CA LYS A 153 12.35 10.51 -17.39
C LYS A 153 11.30 11.63 -17.40
N GLN A 154 10.76 12.02 -16.24
CA GLN A 154 9.82 13.15 -16.14
C GLN A 154 10.50 14.52 -15.95
N SER A 155 11.81 14.52 -15.65
CA SER A 155 12.56 15.73 -15.32
C SER A 155 13.49 16.20 -16.45
N ASN A 156 13.47 15.51 -17.59
CA ASN A 156 14.19 15.83 -18.84
C ASN A 156 13.17 16.03 -19.96
#